data_AF-A0ABD1P0Z4-F1
#
_entry.id   AF-A0ABD1P0Z4-F1
#
_cell.length_a   1.000
_cell.length_b   1.000
_cell.length_c   1.000
_cell.angle_alpha   90.00
_cell.angle_beta   90.00
_cell.angle_gamma   90.00
#
_symmetry.space_group_name_H-M   'P 1'
#
loop_
_entity.id
_entity.type
_entity.pdbx_description
1 polymer ?
#
loop_
_entity_poly.entity_id
_entity_poly.type
_entity_poly.pdbx_seq_one_letter_code
_entity_poly.pdbx_strand_id
1 'polypeptide(L)'
;MSSLRHFLQDSADGFDMQLIGNFLSFASRGDRVGLNQMLREGISPNVQDYDKRTALHLAASEGHASIVELLLAYHVDVNLQDRWQKTPLADARLYGHRDICRILEVNGGKEYVEDQPMPVRHENDSPEDIDISELNSNQSSVIEQGLFGDSEKVKWRGTWVMKTVISRHIYHPEKMVLSAKDNTLLRELRHPNILQFLGSIVQGEEMILITEYLPKGNLDDILGRKVRLDPATCLRYALDIARGMNYLHQHKPCPIVHNNLHPRNLLLDESDHLKIGEYWIHMLYERIHPNQESQLCDILNNSLNDTKKDIRSFGIIFYQMLAGKHTSMNSDYMHLKSVEFEKKFNISRCPGRIIQLIEECTSKDVCVPSFATVIVILEEVISLLGKAGCPVC
;
A
#
# COMPACT_ATOMS: atom_id res chain seq x y z
N MET A 1 14.84 -30.54 -32.80
CA MET A 1 15.54 -30.27 -31.52
C MET A 1 16.68 -29.26 -31.70
N SER A 2 16.43 -28.01 -32.11
CA SER A 2 17.51 -27.00 -32.18
C SER A 2 17.06 -25.55 -32.38
N SER A 3 16.03 -25.05 -31.67
CA SER A 3 15.66 -23.62 -31.81
C SER A 3 15.27 -22.88 -30.54
N LEU A 4 15.60 -23.42 -29.35
CA LEU A 4 15.33 -22.74 -28.06
C LEU A 4 16.57 -22.58 -27.17
N ARG A 5 17.76 -22.94 -27.65
CA ARG A 5 19.03 -22.71 -26.93
C ARG A 5 19.70 -21.38 -27.28
N HIS A 6 19.08 -20.55 -28.12
CA HIS A 6 19.68 -19.30 -28.59
C HIS A 6 19.16 -18.03 -27.88
N PHE A 7 18.34 -18.17 -26.83
CA PHE A 7 17.77 -17.03 -26.09
C PHE A 7 18.49 -16.69 -24.77
N LEU A 8 19.62 -17.34 -24.47
CA LEU A 8 20.41 -17.06 -23.25
C LEU A 8 21.75 -16.37 -23.54
N GLN A 9 21.86 -15.69 -24.69
CA GLN A 9 23.04 -14.89 -25.00
C GLN A 9 22.62 -13.70 -25.85
N ASP A 10 22.24 -12.63 -25.15
CA ASP A 10 22.41 -11.21 -25.49
C ASP A 10 21.25 -10.35 -24.95
N SER A 11 21.41 -9.84 -23.73
CA SER A 11 21.05 -8.45 -23.33
C SER A 11 21.22 -8.27 -21.83
N ALA A 12 22.26 -7.53 -21.45
CA ALA A 12 22.48 -7.08 -20.09
C ALA A 12 21.47 -5.97 -19.72
N ASP A 13 20.99 -6.02 -18.47
CA ASP A 13 20.51 -4.89 -17.64
C ASP A 13 19.05 -4.37 -17.70
N GLY A 14 18.04 -5.19 -18.04
CA GLY A 14 16.65 -4.73 -17.81
C GLY A 14 15.49 -5.72 -17.82
N PHE A 15 15.71 -6.97 -18.24
CA PHE A 15 14.59 -7.85 -18.58
C PHE A 15 14.02 -8.71 -17.44
N ASP A 16 14.77 -8.93 -16.35
CA ASP A 16 14.35 -9.91 -15.33
C ASP A 16 13.31 -9.34 -14.33
N MET A 17 13.46 -8.08 -13.91
CA MET A 17 12.55 -7.48 -12.90
C MET A 17 11.15 -7.20 -13.44
N GLN A 18 11.01 -6.81 -14.71
CA GLN A 18 9.69 -6.64 -15.31
C GLN A 18 8.98 -7.99 -15.47
N LEU A 19 9.73 -9.03 -15.83
CA LEU A 19 9.20 -10.39 -15.95
C LEU A 19 8.72 -10.92 -14.59
N ILE A 20 9.54 -10.76 -13.56
CA ILE A 20 9.19 -11.11 -12.17
C ILE A 20 7.98 -10.30 -11.72
N GLY A 21 7.97 -8.98 -11.92
CA GLY A 21 6.85 -8.10 -11.57
C GLY A 21 5.55 -8.52 -12.25
N ASN A 22 5.57 -8.82 -13.56
CA ASN A 22 4.40 -9.30 -14.30
C ASN A 22 3.90 -10.65 -13.76
N PHE A 23 4.82 -11.58 -13.50
CA PHE A 23 4.48 -12.90 -12.94
C PHE A 23 3.79 -12.80 -11.58
N LEU A 24 4.39 -12.02 -10.69
CA LEU A 24 3.87 -11.78 -9.35
C LEU A 24 2.54 -11.04 -9.37
N SER A 25 2.39 -10.09 -10.30
CA SER A 25 1.15 -9.36 -10.51
C SER A 25 -0.02 -10.26 -10.93
N PHE A 26 0.20 -11.27 -11.77
CA PHE A 26 -0.86 -12.24 -12.09
C PHE A 26 -1.33 -13.01 -10.86
N ALA A 27 -0.40 -13.37 -9.96
CA ALA A 27 -0.75 -14.02 -8.71
C ALA A 27 -1.55 -13.10 -7.77
N SER A 28 -1.13 -11.84 -7.66
CA SER A 28 -1.78 -10.80 -6.85
C SER A 28 -3.21 -10.48 -7.30
N ARG A 29 -3.49 -10.54 -8.62
CA ARG A 29 -4.82 -10.26 -9.18
C ARG A 29 -5.73 -11.48 -9.32
N GLY A 30 -5.24 -12.67 -8.99
CA GLY A 30 -6.00 -13.90 -9.18
C GLY A 30 -6.08 -14.38 -10.63
N ASP A 31 -5.22 -13.88 -11.52
CA ASP A 31 -5.21 -14.26 -12.94
C ASP A 31 -4.50 -15.61 -13.14
N ARG A 32 -5.29 -16.67 -13.03
CA ARG A 32 -4.81 -18.05 -13.17
C ARG A 32 -4.33 -18.35 -14.58
N VAL A 33 -4.87 -17.68 -15.60
CA VAL A 33 -4.53 -17.96 -17.01
C VAL A 33 -3.16 -17.37 -17.33
N GLY A 34 -2.96 -16.08 -17.02
CA GLY A 34 -1.69 -15.38 -17.21
C GLY A 34 -0.56 -16.05 -16.42
N LEU A 35 -0.82 -16.39 -15.14
CA LEU A 35 0.17 -17.06 -14.31
C LEU A 35 0.56 -18.44 -14.86
N ASN A 36 -0.42 -19.27 -15.23
CA ASN A 36 -0.16 -20.61 -15.77
C ASN A 36 0.58 -20.57 -17.11
N GLN A 37 0.32 -19.55 -17.93
CA GLN A 37 1.05 -19.35 -19.18
C GLN A 37 2.55 -19.13 -18.90
N MET A 38 2.89 -18.21 -17.98
CA MET A 38 4.29 -17.94 -17.65
C MET A 38 4.99 -19.13 -16.99
N LEU A 39 4.28 -19.88 -16.13
CA LEU A 39 4.80 -21.13 -15.54
C LEU A 39 5.17 -22.16 -16.63
N ARG A 40 4.33 -22.28 -17.67
CA ARG A 40 4.60 -23.17 -18.82
C ARG A 40 5.77 -22.69 -19.68
N GLU A 41 6.01 -21.39 -19.74
CA GLU A 41 7.15 -20.79 -20.42
C GLU A 41 8.47 -20.97 -19.65
N GLY A 42 8.40 -21.52 -18.43
CA GLY A 42 9.56 -21.95 -17.67
C GLY A 42 10.04 -20.97 -16.61
N ILE A 43 9.25 -19.94 -16.28
CA ILE A 43 9.57 -19.11 -15.11
C ILE A 43 9.53 -19.95 -13.85
N SER A 44 10.49 -19.74 -12.96
CA SER A 44 10.50 -20.43 -11.66
C SER A 44 9.32 -19.94 -10.81
N PRO A 45 8.52 -20.83 -10.20
CA PRO A 45 7.45 -20.41 -9.28
C PRO A 45 8.00 -19.74 -8.00
N ASN A 46 9.30 -19.89 -7.72
CA ASN A 46 10.00 -19.35 -6.56
C ASN A 46 10.70 -18.01 -6.83
N VAL A 47 10.45 -17.35 -7.95
CA VAL A 47 10.96 -15.99 -8.17
C VAL A 47 10.46 -15.03 -7.09
N GLN A 48 11.29 -14.05 -6.75
CA GLN A 48 11.09 -13.15 -5.62
C GLN A 48 11.18 -11.69 -6.08
N ASP A 49 10.27 -10.83 -5.59
CA ASP A 49 10.36 -9.38 -5.80
C ASP A 49 11.45 -8.74 -4.90
N TYR A 50 11.48 -7.40 -4.93
CA TYR A 50 12.38 -6.61 -4.09
C TYR A 50 12.23 -6.92 -2.59
N ASP A 51 11.03 -7.26 -2.12
CA ASP A 51 10.73 -7.64 -0.73
C ASP A 51 10.90 -9.13 -0.47
N LYS A 52 11.54 -9.88 -1.38
CA LYS A 52 11.66 -11.33 -1.31
C LYS A 52 10.31 -12.07 -1.31
N ARG A 53 9.21 -11.41 -1.72
CA ARG A 53 7.90 -12.04 -1.81
C ARG A 53 7.81 -12.85 -3.09
N THR A 54 7.25 -14.04 -2.97
CA THR A 54 6.97 -14.94 -4.11
C THR A 54 5.51 -14.78 -4.57
N ALA A 55 5.17 -15.40 -5.70
CA ALA A 55 3.79 -15.45 -6.18
C ALA A 55 2.85 -16.07 -5.13
N LEU A 56 3.38 -16.99 -4.33
CA LEU A 56 2.62 -17.64 -3.26
C LEU A 56 2.31 -16.70 -2.10
N HIS A 57 3.23 -15.77 -1.75
CA HIS A 57 2.95 -14.74 -0.73
C HIS A 57 1.78 -13.86 -1.17
N LEU A 58 1.84 -13.34 -2.40
CA LEU A 58 0.80 -12.43 -2.93
C LEU A 58 -0.55 -13.13 -3.08
N ALA A 59 -0.57 -14.36 -3.62
CA ALA A 59 -1.81 -15.12 -3.73
C ALA A 59 -2.41 -15.46 -2.35
N ALA A 60 -1.56 -15.71 -1.37
CA ALA A 60 -1.96 -16.01 0.00
C ALA A 60 -2.49 -14.77 0.74
N SER A 61 -1.86 -13.60 0.57
CA SER A 61 -2.31 -12.33 1.16
C SER A 61 -3.61 -11.83 0.55
N GLU A 62 -3.83 -12.07 -0.75
CA GLU A 62 -5.02 -11.60 -1.48
C GLU A 62 -6.21 -12.58 -1.47
N GLY A 63 -6.07 -13.77 -0.87
CA GLY A 63 -7.19 -14.69 -0.77
C GLY A 63 -7.47 -15.49 -2.06
N HIS A 64 -6.47 -15.66 -2.93
CA HIS A 64 -6.61 -16.33 -4.22
C HIS A 64 -6.29 -17.83 -4.15
N ALA A 65 -7.19 -18.62 -3.55
CA ALA A 65 -7.03 -20.07 -3.39
C ALA A 65 -6.73 -20.81 -4.71
N SER A 66 -7.37 -20.43 -5.82
CA SER A 66 -7.16 -21.05 -7.14
C SER A 66 -5.75 -20.83 -7.71
N ILE A 67 -5.09 -19.74 -7.31
CA ILE A 67 -3.68 -19.45 -7.62
C ILE A 67 -2.76 -20.23 -6.70
N VAL A 68 -3.07 -20.28 -5.40
CA VAL A 68 -2.32 -21.09 -4.42
C VAL A 68 -2.26 -22.56 -4.88
N GLU A 69 -3.41 -23.14 -5.25
CA GLU A 69 -3.49 -24.50 -5.79
C GLU A 69 -2.69 -24.68 -7.09
N LEU A 70 -2.69 -23.67 -7.97
CA LEU A 70 -1.88 -23.69 -9.20
C LEU A 70 -0.39 -23.75 -8.87
N LEU A 71 0.10 -22.84 -8.02
CA LEU A 71 1.51 -22.76 -7.65
C LEU A 71 2.00 -24.03 -6.95
N LEU A 72 1.15 -24.62 -6.08
CA LEU A 72 1.42 -25.92 -5.45
C LEU A 72 1.56 -27.05 -6.48
N ALA A 73 0.74 -27.06 -7.53
CA ALA A 73 0.84 -28.04 -8.62
C ALA A 73 2.16 -27.90 -9.42
N TYR A 74 2.81 -26.74 -9.37
CA TYR A 74 4.15 -26.50 -9.93
C TYR A 74 5.28 -26.65 -8.90
N HIS A 75 5.03 -27.28 -7.75
CA HIS A 75 6.03 -27.58 -6.72
C HIS A 75 6.77 -26.34 -6.18
N VAL A 76 6.04 -25.22 -6.00
CA VAL A 76 6.54 -24.03 -5.31
C VAL A 76 7.03 -24.37 -3.90
N ASP A 77 8.08 -23.69 -3.43
CA ASP A 77 8.51 -23.78 -2.04
C ASP A 77 7.57 -22.94 -1.16
N VAL A 78 6.79 -23.64 -0.35
CA VAL A 78 5.73 -23.07 0.50
C VAL A 78 6.25 -22.31 1.72
N ASN A 79 7.55 -22.42 2.02
CA ASN A 79 8.16 -21.91 3.23
C ASN A 79 9.20 -20.82 2.99
N LEU A 80 9.35 -20.35 1.73
CA LEU A 80 10.19 -19.20 1.45
C LEU A 80 9.73 -18.01 2.29
N GLN A 81 10.72 -17.32 2.85
CA GLN A 81 10.49 -16.15 3.66
C GLN A 81 10.70 -14.90 2.83
N ASP A 82 9.80 -13.93 3.02
CA ASP A 82 10.01 -12.59 2.54
C ASP A 82 11.08 -11.84 3.36
N ARG A 83 11.29 -10.57 3.05
CA ARG A 83 12.26 -9.70 3.72
C ARG A 83 11.96 -9.52 5.22
N TRP A 84 10.76 -9.87 5.66
CA TRP A 84 10.26 -9.74 7.03
C TRP A 84 10.13 -11.08 7.74
N GLN A 85 10.74 -12.13 7.19
CA GLN A 85 10.68 -13.49 7.73
C GLN A 85 9.26 -14.07 7.75
N LYS A 86 8.31 -13.45 7.04
CA LYS A 86 6.95 -13.97 6.87
C LYS A 86 6.95 -15.04 5.80
N THR A 87 6.16 -16.08 6.04
CA THR A 87 5.87 -17.11 5.06
C THR A 87 4.51 -16.83 4.44
N PRO A 88 4.19 -17.43 3.28
CA PRO A 88 2.86 -17.33 2.68
C PRO A 88 1.73 -17.75 3.63
N LEU A 89 1.99 -18.70 4.53
CA LEU A 89 1.02 -19.10 5.57
C LEU A 89 0.79 -17.98 6.59
N ALA A 90 1.86 -17.29 7.01
CA ALA A 90 1.74 -16.14 7.92
C ALA A 90 0.93 -15.00 7.28
N ASP A 91 1.11 -14.74 5.99
CA ASP A 91 0.33 -13.74 5.24
C ASP A 91 -1.14 -14.14 5.14
N ALA A 92 -1.45 -15.37 4.72
CA ALA A 92 -2.83 -15.86 4.66
C ALA A 92 -3.54 -15.72 6.01
N ARG A 93 -2.85 -16.00 7.11
CA ARG A 93 -3.41 -15.91 8.45
C ARG A 93 -3.60 -14.46 8.91
N LEU A 94 -2.62 -13.59 8.64
CA LEU A 94 -2.70 -12.16 8.94
C LEU A 94 -3.92 -11.52 8.28
N TYR A 95 -4.21 -11.89 7.04
CA TYR A 95 -5.35 -11.38 6.27
C TYR A 95 -6.64 -12.22 6.42
N GLY A 96 -6.64 -13.25 7.28
CA GLY A 96 -7.86 -13.98 7.64
C GLY A 96 -8.35 -15.03 6.63
N HIS A 97 -7.53 -15.40 5.65
CA HIS A 97 -7.85 -16.37 4.58
C HIS A 97 -7.74 -17.82 5.09
N ARG A 98 -8.74 -18.25 5.87
CA ARG A 98 -8.76 -19.53 6.60
C ARG A 98 -8.66 -20.77 5.70
N ASP A 99 -9.29 -20.71 4.55
CA ASP A 99 -9.23 -21.73 3.50
C ASP A 99 -7.82 -21.89 2.93
N ILE A 100 -7.15 -20.78 2.62
CA ILE A 100 -5.74 -20.81 2.17
C ILE A 100 -4.82 -21.29 3.30
N CYS A 101 -5.04 -20.86 4.54
CA CYS A 101 -4.27 -21.35 5.69
C CYS A 101 -4.31 -22.89 5.73
N ARG A 102 -5.50 -23.47 5.60
CA ARG A 102 -5.67 -24.93 5.60
C ARG A 102 -4.97 -25.59 4.42
N ILE A 103 -5.07 -25.01 3.21
CA ILE A 103 -4.38 -25.53 2.02
C ILE A 103 -2.86 -25.55 2.24
N LEU A 104 -2.29 -24.45 2.71
CA LEU A 104 -0.85 -24.33 2.94
C LEU A 104 -0.38 -25.26 4.06
N GLU A 105 -1.11 -25.37 5.18
CA GLU A 105 -0.80 -26.29 6.29
C GLU A 105 -0.73 -27.75 5.81
N VAL A 106 -1.70 -28.20 5.01
CA VAL A 106 -1.73 -29.56 4.45
C VAL A 106 -0.54 -29.81 3.51
N ASN A 107 -0.05 -28.77 2.85
CA ASN A 107 1.09 -28.84 1.93
C ASN A 107 2.43 -28.53 2.63
N GLY A 108 2.49 -28.57 3.96
CA GLY A 108 3.73 -28.43 4.72
C GLY A 108 4.18 -26.98 4.94
N GLY A 109 3.27 -26.02 4.75
CA GLY A 109 3.44 -24.63 5.13
C GLY A 109 3.63 -24.50 6.63
N LYS A 110 4.69 -23.82 7.02
CA LYS A 110 5.05 -23.56 8.41
C LYS A 110 4.89 -22.08 8.71
N GLU A 111 4.45 -21.81 9.93
CA GLU A 111 4.56 -20.49 10.50
C GLU A 111 5.81 -20.48 11.36
N TYR A 112 6.75 -19.60 11.03
CA TYR A 112 7.84 -19.29 11.93
C TYR A 112 7.31 -18.22 12.89
N VAL A 113 6.75 -18.67 14.00
CA VAL A 113 6.42 -17.79 15.13
C VAL A 113 7.71 -17.57 15.90
N GLU A 114 8.49 -16.58 15.52
CA GLU A 114 9.36 -15.96 16.52
C GLU A 114 8.46 -15.04 17.35
N ASP A 115 8.30 -15.36 18.63
CA ASP A 115 7.70 -14.51 19.68
C ASP A 115 8.51 -13.21 19.93
N GLN A 116 9.33 -12.80 18.98
CA GLN A 116 9.94 -11.50 18.97
C GLN A 116 9.04 -10.57 18.17
N PRO A 117 8.64 -9.39 18.68
CA PRO A 117 8.24 -8.31 17.78
C PRO A 117 9.33 -8.22 16.71
N MET A 118 8.93 -8.14 15.42
CA MET A 118 9.79 -8.06 14.23
C MET A 118 11.25 -7.76 14.60
N PRO A 119 12.25 -8.63 14.31
CA PRO A 119 13.61 -8.46 14.81
C PRO A 119 14.01 -7.00 14.65
N VAL A 120 14.03 -6.30 15.79
CA VAL A 120 14.43 -4.90 15.85
C VAL A 120 15.89 -4.95 15.44
N ARG A 121 16.20 -4.35 14.31
CA ARG A 121 17.60 -4.15 13.91
C ARG A 121 18.27 -3.45 15.09
N HIS A 122 19.13 -4.16 15.79
CA HIS A 122 19.87 -3.57 16.88
C HIS A 122 20.86 -2.57 16.28
N GLU A 123 21.19 -1.49 17.00
CA GLU A 123 22.10 -0.42 16.55
C GLU A 123 23.47 -0.91 16.00
N ASN A 124 23.81 -2.19 16.25
CA ASN A 124 25.03 -2.85 15.79
C ASN A 124 24.91 -3.51 14.40
N ASP A 125 23.70 -3.71 13.87
CA ASP A 125 23.51 -3.93 12.44
C ASP A 125 23.80 -2.58 11.79
N SER A 126 24.99 -2.43 11.22
CA SER A 126 25.43 -1.16 10.62
C SER A 126 24.27 -0.57 9.83
N PRO A 127 23.79 0.64 10.16
CA PRO A 127 22.83 1.29 9.31
C PRO A 127 23.47 1.31 7.93
N GLU A 128 22.81 0.72 6.93
CA GLU A 128 23.02 1.17 5.56
C GLU A 128 22.50 2.60 5.53
N ASP A 129 23.29 3.51 6.09
CA ASP A 129 23.14 4.94 5.92
C ASP A 129 23.26 5.15 4.42
N ILE A 130 22.18 5.66 3.83
CA ILE A 130 22.17 6.00 2.42
C ILE A 130 23.12 7.19 2.28
N ASP A 131 24.32 6.95 1.77
CA ASP A 131 25.21 8.05 1.40
C ASP A 131 24.63 8.73 0.14
N ILE A 132 24.45 10.06 0.20
CA ILE A 132 23.95 10.90 -0.90
C ILE A 132 24.80 10.65 -2.15
N SER A 133 26.10 10.36 -1.98
CA SER A 133 27.01 10.10 -3.09
C SER A 133 26.65 8.86 -3.92
N GLU A 134 25.87 7.92 -3.36
CA GLU A 134 25.39 6.72 -4.05
C GLU A 134 24.13 6.97 -4.91
N LEU A 135 23.48 8.12 -4.75
CA LEU A 135 22.30 8.48 -5.54
C LEU A 135 22.74 9.07 -6.88
N ASN A 136 22.57 8.28 -7.94
CA ASN A 136 22.90 8.73 -9.28
C ASN A 136 21.71 9.49 -9.89
N SER A 137 21.84 10.82 -9.94
CA SER A 137 20.89 11.74 -10.57
C SER A 137 21.11 11.94 -12.08
N ASN A 138 22.06 11.27 -12.73
CA ASN A 138 22.36 11.52 -14.16
C ASN A 138 21.22 11.14 -15.11
N GLN A 139 20.24 10.34 -14.66
CA GLN A 139 19.03 9.97 -15.39
C GLN A 139 17.76 10.32 -14.61
N SER A 140 17.81 11.40 -13.84
CA SER A 140 16.67 11.75 -13.01
C SER A 140 15.56 12.43 -13.79
N SER A 141 14.33 12.19 -13.32
CA SER A 141 13.13 12.85 -13.82
C SER A 141 12.33 13.35 -12.63
N VAL A 142 11.88 14.59 -12.70
CA VAL A 142 10.91 15.14 -11.75
C VAL A 142 9.60 14.37 -11.90
N ILE A 143 9.07 13.89 -10.77
CA ILE A 143 7.80 13.19 -10.70
C ILE A 143 6.95 13.89 -9.65
N GLU A 144 5.72 14.26 -10.01
CA GLU A 144 4.74 14.71 -9.02
C GLU A 144 4.20 13.48 -8.27
N GLN A 145 4.83 13.19 -7.14
CA GLN A 145 4.42 12.13 -6.22
C GLN A 145 4.04 12.77 -4.89
N GLY A 146 2.77 12.62 -4.50
CA GLY A 146 2.25 13.18 -3.25
C GLY A 146 1.87 14.67 -3.34
N LEU A 147 1.63 15.25 -2.17
CA LEU A 147 1.30 16.66 -1.99
C LEU A 147 2.51 17.49 -1.53
N PHE A 148 3.57 16.87 -1.02
CA PHE A 148 4.64 17.57 -0.31
C PHE A 148 6.03 17.23 -0.80
N GLY A 149 6.84 18.29 -0.94
CA GLY A 149 8.22 18.18 -1.38
C GLY A 149 8.36 17.95 -2.88
N ASP A 150 9.57 18.15 -3.36
CA ASP A 150 9.92 17.92 -4.76
C ASP A 150 10.44 16.48 -4.90
N SER A 151 9.73 15.67 -5.67
CA SER A 151 10.04 14.26 -5.86
C SER A 151 10.79 14.02 -7.18
N GLU A 152 11.88 13.27 -7.08
CA GLU A 152 12.81 12.96 -8.15
C GLU A 152 13.03 11.45 -8.20
N LYS A 153 12.85 10.84 -9.39
CA LYS A 153 13.24 9.45 -9.61
C LYS A 153 14.76 9.39 -9.78
N VAL A 154 15.42 8.58 -8.96
CA VAL A 154 16.89 8.43 -8.97
C VAL A 154 17.29 6.96 -8.91
N LYS A 155 18.53 6.65 -9.30
CA LYS A 155 19.08 5.29 -9.23
C LYS A 155 19.96 5.16 -7.98
N TRP A 156 19.64 4.22 -7.10
CA TRP A 156 20.40 3.87 -5.91
C TRP A 156 20.87 2.42 -6.00
N ARG A 157 22.20 2.19 -6.04
CA ARG A 157 22.81 0.85 -6.18
C ARG A 157 22.21 -0.01 -7.30
N GLY A 158 21.90 0.61 -8.43
CA GLY A 158 21.28 -0.09 -9.57
C GLY A 158 19.75 -0.09 -9.58
N THR A 159 19.10 0.29 -8.47
CA THR A 159 17.65 0.23 -8.27
C THR A 159 17.01 1.60 -8.41
N TRP A 160 15.84 1.68 -9.05
CA TRP A 160 15.06 2.92 -9.09
C TRP A 160 14.38 3.18 -7.75
N VAL A 161 14.62 4.36 -7.19
CA VAL A 161 14.01 4.83 -5.94
C VAL A 161 13.48 6.24 -6.13
N MET A 162 12.62 6.65 -5.21
CA MET A 162 12.09 8.00 -5.18
C MET A 162 12.79 8.79 -4.10
N LYS A 163 13.37 9.91 -4.52
CA LYS A 163 14.00 10.91 -3.66
C LYS A 163 13.05 12.09 -3.53
N THR A 164 12.50 12.31 -2.35
CA THR A 164 11.60 13.44 -2.07
C THR A 164 12.32 14.44 -1.20
N VAL A 165 12.56 15.64 -1.72
CA VAL A 165 13.23 16.74 -1.01
C VAL A 165 12.18 17.60 -0.36
N ILE A 166 12.30 17.76 0.95
CA ILE A 166 11.35 18.48 1.78
C ILE A 166 12.06 19.60 2.50
N SER A 167 11.58 20.83 2.29
CA SER A 167 11.94 21.96 3.15
C SER A 167 11.40 21.72 4.56
N ARG A 168 12.19 21.97 5.59
CA ARG A 168 11.70 21.77 6.97
C ARG A 168 10.57 22.73 7.40
N HIS A 169 10.21 23.73 6.59
CA HIS A 169 9.29 24.82 6.96
C HIS A 169 7.99 24.86 6.13
N ILE A 170 7.49 23.72 5.63
CA ILE A 170 6.49 23.72 4.55
C ILE A 170 5.14 24.42 4.90
N TYR A 171 4.67 24.42 6.17
CA TYR A 171 3.33 24.96 6.53
C TYR A 171 3.21 25.70 7.85
N HIS A 172 4.13 25.51 8.78
CA HIS A 172 4.05 26.05 10.13
C HIS A 172 5.33 26.84 10.42
N PRO A 173 5.32 27.83 11.33
CA PRO A 173 6.55 28.45 11.83
C PRO A 173 7.53 27.46 12.48
N GLU A 174 7.16 26.18 12.61
CA GLU A 174 7.94 25.14 13.30
C GLU A 174 8.60 24.16 12.33
N LYS A 175 9.81 23.75 12.72
CA LYS A 175 10.77 23.01 11.90
C LYS A 175 10.46 21.51 11.96
N MET A 176 10.18 20.89 10.81
CA MET A 176 10.06 19.42 10.72
C MET A 176 11.43 18.77 11.02
N VAL A 177 11.48 17.85 11.97
CA VAL A 177 12.72 17.17 12.38
C VAL A 177 12.49 15.66 12.32
N LEU A 178 13.40 14.97 11.64
CA LEU A 178 13.48 13.51 11.67
C LEU A 178 14.59 13.09 12.62
N SER A 179 14.22 12.50 13.76
CA SER A 179 15.19 11.86 14.64
C SER A 179 15.60 10.48 14.12
N ALA A 180 16.73 9.94 14.61
CA ALA A 180 17.12 8.56 14.32
C ALA A 180 16.00 7.55 14.68
N LYS A 181 15.27 7.81 15.79
CA LYS A 181 14.14 7.00 16.21
C LYS A 181 12.96 7.06 15.23
N ASP A 182 12.70 8.23 14.64
CA ASP A 182 11.64 8.38 13.63
C ASP A 182 12.03 7.65 12.34
N ASN A 183 13.29 7.77 11.92
CA ASN A 183 13.84 7.05 10.77
C ASN A 183 13.67 5.54 10.94
N THR A 184 14.08 4.99 12.09
CA THR A 184 13.88 3.56 12.41
C THR A 184 12.42 3.16 12.36
N LEU A 185 11.53 3.94 13.00
CA LEU A 185 10.10 3.66 13.00
C LEU A 185 9.51 3.65 11.58
N LEU A 186 9.85 4.63 10.73
CA LEU A 186 9.36 4.69 9.35
C LEU A 186 9.86 3.50 8.52
N ARG A 187 11.07 3.00 8.79
CA ARG A 187 11.61 1.80 8.13
C ARG A 187 10.94 0.50 8.60
N GLU A 188 10.43 0.47 9.82
CA GLU A 188 9.72 -0.68 10.42
C GLU A 188 8.27 -0.78 9.98
N LEU A 189 7.67 0.32 9.50
CA LEU A 189 6.33 0.31 8.92
C LEU A 189 6.36 -0.40 7.57
N ARG A 190 5.84 -1.63 7.55
CA ARG A 190 5.90 -2.57 6.44
C ARG A 190 4.54 -3.22 6.26
N HIS A 191 3.93 -2.93 5.12
CA HIS A 191 2.60 -3.43 4.75
C HIS A 191 2.43 -3.28 3.23
N PRO A 192 1.79 -4.24 2.52
CA PRO A 192 1.64 -4.19 1.07
C PRO A 192 0.94 -2.93 0.55
N ASN A 193 0.08 -2.31 1.35
CA ASN A 193 -0.63 -1.07 1.00
C ASN A 193 -0.03 0.20 1.65
N ILE A 194 1.21 0.15 2.14
CA ILE A 194 1.93 1.33 2.65
C ILE A 194 3.17 1.53 1.79
N LEU A 195 3.42 2.77 1.36
CA LEU A 195 4.61 3.12 0.59
C LEU A 195 5.87 2.84 1.40
N GLN A 196 6.74 1.97 0.92
CA GLN A 196 7.92 1.55 1.67
C GLN A 196 8.94 2.69 1.75
N PHE A 197 9.21 3.10 2.98
CA PHE A 197 10.30 3.99 3.33
C PHE A 197 11.62 3.21 3.41
N LEU A 198 12.63 3.66 2.67
CA LEU A 198 13.94 3.01 2.58
C LEU A 198 14.96 3.68 3.49
N GLY A 199 14.87 5.00 3.61
CA GLY A 199 15.72 5.79 4.49
C GLY A 199 15.54 7.28 4.25
N SER A 200 16.37 8.06 4.93
CA SER A 200 16.34 9.51 4.87
C SER A 200 17.74 10.06 4.94
N ILE A 201 17.90 11.27 4.43
CA ILE A 201 19.12 12.03 4.55
C ILE A 201 18.79 13.45 5.00
N VAL A 202 19.61 13.99 5.88
CA VAL A 202 19.42 15.34 6.42
C VAL A 202 20.57 16.21 5.96
N GLN A 203 20.27 17.25 5.17
CA GLN A 203 21.28 18.16 4.63
C GLN A 203 20.86 19.61 4.87
N GLY A 204 21.51 20.28 5.83
CA GLY A 204 21.19 21.66 6.18
C GLY A 204 19.74 21.82 6.65
N GLU A 205 18.94 22.58 5.90
CA GLU A 205 17.51 22.84 6.15
C GLU A 205 16.58 21.95 5.31
N GLU A 206 17.13 21.01 4.56
CA GLU A 206 16.40 20.06 3.75
C GLU A 206 16.44 18.67 4.39
N MET A 207 15.31 17.99 4.27
CA MET A 207 15.16 16.59 4.60
C MET A 207 14.83 15.84 3.32
N ILE A 208 15.67 14.88 3.00
CA ILE A 208 15.53 14.05 1.81
C ILE A 208 14.98 12.70 2.28
N LEU A 209 13.87 12.27 1.71
CA LEU A 209 13.29 10.97 1.96
C LEU A 209 13.49 10.06 0.75
N ILE A 210 13.91 8.84 1.03
CA ILE A 210 14.08 7.80 0.02
C ILE A 210 13.00 6.76 0.23
N THR A 211 12.14 6.60 -0.78
CA THR A 211 11.05 5.62 -0.80
C THR A 211 11.17 4.72 -2.02
N GLU A 212 10.43 3.62 -2.03
CA GLU A 212 10.29 2.81 -3.25
C GLU A 212 9.70 3.63 -4.41
N TYR A 213 10.06 3.25 -5.64
CA TYR A 213 9.50 3.86 -6.84
C TYR A 213 8.27 3.09 -7.32
N LEU A 214 7.16 3.82 -7.49
CA LEU A 214 5.88 3.30 -7.96
C LEU A 214 5.55 3.87 -9.35
N PRO A 215 5.79 3.10 -10.43
CA PRO A 215 5.83 3.63 -11.79
C PRO A 215 4.46 3.97 -12.40
N LYS A 216 3.37 3.47 -11.82
CA LYS A 216 2.01 3.71 -12.34
C LYS A 216 1.40 5.03 -11.85
N GLY A 217 2.10 5.78 -10.99
CA GLY A 217 1.70 7.11 -10.55
C GLY A 217 0.61 7.10 -9.48
N ASN A 218 0.00 8.26 -9.26
CA ASN A 218 -0.99 8.49 -8.21
C ASN A 218 -2.44 8.35 -8.71
N LEU A 219 -3.38 8.14 -7.78
CA LEU A 219 -4.80 7.98 -8.09
C LEU A 219 -5.44 9.28 -8.63
N ASP A 220 -4.94 10.45 -8.24
CA ASP A 220 -5.44 11.75 -8.72
C ASP A 220 -5.31 11.87 -10.24
N ASP A 221 -4.15 11.52 -10.79
CA ASP A 221 -3.89 11.52 -12.23
C ASP A 221 -4.82 10.56 -12.99
N ILE A 222 -5.12 9.41 -12.40
CA ILE A 222 -6.02 8.40 -12.97
C ILE A 222 -7.44 8.94 -13.03
N LEU A 223 -7.92 9.56 -11.95
CA LEU A 223 -9.23 10.18 -11.89
C LEU A 223 -9.32 11.43 -12.79
N GLY A 224 -8.23 12.18 -12.93
CA GLY A 224 -8.10 13.37 -13.76
C GLY A 224 -8.24 13.10 -15.26
N ARG A 225 -7.88 11.89 -15.72
CA ARG A 225 -8.08 11.44 -17.11
C ARG A 225 -9.55 11.25 -17.50
N LYS A 226 -10.51 11.54 -16.60
CA LYS A 226 -11.97 11.42 -16.81
C LYS A 226 -12.42 10.01 -17.19
N VAL A 227 -11.64 9.01 -16.83
CA VAL A 227 -12.03 7.60 -16.96
C VAL A 227 -12.81 7.23 -15.71
N ARG A 228 -14.08 6.87 -15.87
CA ARG A 228 -14.82 6.23 -14.79
C ARG A 228 -14.18 4.86 -14.54
N LEU A 229 -13.68 4.66 -13.32
CA LEU A 229 -13.17 3.36 -12.91
C LEU A 229 -14.32 2.34 -12.87
N ASP A 230 -14.05 1.12 -13.31
CA ASP A 230 -15.04 0.05 -13.21
C ASP A 230 -15.29 -0.29 -11.72
N PRO A 231 -16.48 -0.81 -11.38
CA PRO A 231 -16.83 -1.09 -9.98
C PRO A 231 -15.88 -2.08 -9.27
N ALA A 232 -15.33 -3.06 -9.99
CA ALA A 232 -14.43 -4.05 -9.39
C ALA A 232 -13.08 -3.41 -9.03
N THR A 233 -12.53 -2.57 -9.90
CA THR A 233 -11.33 -1.77 -9.61
C THR A 233 -11.57 -0.79 -8.46
N CYS A 234 -12.73 -0.11 -8.41
CA CYS A 234 -13.07 0.76 -7.29
C CYS A 234 -13.09 0.01 -5.95
N LEU A 235 -13.67 -1.19 -5.92
CA LEU A 235 -13.73 -2.02 -4.71
C LEU A 235 -12.35 -2.51 -4.28
N ARG A 236 -11.50 -2.92 -5.24
CA ARG A 236 -10.11 -3.32 -4.96
C ARG A 236 -9.31 -2.15 -4.36
N TYR A 237 -9.35 -0.99 -5.00
CA TYR A 237 -8.68 0.21 -4.50
C TYR A 237 -9.20 0.65 -3.12
N ALA A 238 -10.52 0.59 -2.90
CA ALA A 238 -11.09 0.85 -1.59
C ALA A 238 -10.57 -0.15 -0.53
N LEU A 239 -10.43 -1.42 -0.88
CA LEU A 239 -9.91 -2.44 0.02
C LEU A 239 -8.43 -2.23 0.35
N ASP A 240 -7.60 -1.91 -0.65
CA ASP A 240 -6.18 -1.57 -0.47
C ASP A 240 -6.00 -0.39 0.50
N ILE A 241 -6.75 0.70 0.29
CA ILE A 241 -6.71 1.88 1.17
C ILE A 241 -7.16 1.49 2.59
N ALA A 242 -8.25 0.73 2.72
CA ALA A 242 -8.78 0.33 4.02
C ALA A 242 -7.79 -0.57 4.79
N ARG A 243 -7.12 -1.51 4.11
CA ARG A 243 -6.08 -2.37 4.71
C ARG A 243 -4.88 -1.57 5.17
N GLY A 244 -4.35 -0.67 4.33
CA GLY A 244 -3.24 0.22 4.69
C GLY A 244 -3.57 1.11 5.88
N MET A 245 -4.74 1.78 5.86
CA MET A 245 -5.14 2.64 6.97
C MET A 245 -5.43 1.85 8.25
N ASN A 246 -6.03 0.66 8.15
CA ASN A 246 -6.23 -0.21 9.31
C ASN A 246 -4.89 -0.59 9.96
N TYR A 247 -3.87 -0.91 9.15
CA TYR A 247 -2.52 -1.19 9.64
C TYR A 247 -1.95 0.00 10.42
N LEU A 248 -2.02 1.22 9.87
CA LEU A 248 -1.55 2.43 10.55
C LEU A 248 -2.33 2.71 11.85
N HIS A 249 -3.65 2.57 11.82
CA HIS A 249 -4.52 2.80 12.99
C HIS A 249 -4.38 1.73 14.08
N GLN A 250 -3.85 0.55 13.76
CA GLN A 250 -3.59 -0.50 14.76
C GLN A 250 -2.20 -0.40 15.40
N HIS A 251 -1.35 0.50 14.90
CA HIS A 251 -0.01 0.71 15.42
C HIS A 251 -0.01 1.03 16.94
N LYS A 252 1.03 0.58 17.64
CA LYS A 252 1.19 0.72 19.10
C LYS A 252 2.50 1.46 19.43
N PRO A 253 2.56 2.24 20.53
CA PRO A 253 1.54 2.41 21.57
C PRO A 253 0.37 3.30 21.15
N CYS A 254 0.58 4.18 20.16
CA CYS A 254 -0.42 5.05 19.58
C CYS A 254 -0.66 4.72 18.10
N PRO A 255 -1.90 4.87 17.63
CA PRO A 255 -2.24 4.74 16.22
C PRO A 255 -1.52 5.82 15.40
N ILE A 256 -1.11 5.49 14.19
CA ILE A 256 -0.59 6.45 13.22
C ILE A 256 -1.78 6.99 12.43
N VAL A 257 -2.09 8.27 12.62
CA VAL A 257 -3.14 8.95 11.85
C VAL A 257 -2.52 9.65 10.64
N HIS A 258 -3.14 9.52 9.47
CA HIS A 258 -2.64 10.19 8.26
C HIS A 258 -3.05 11.66 8.24
N ASN A 259 -4.29 12.00 8.64
CA ASN A 259 -4.87 13.34 8.70
C ASN A 259 -4.96 14.12 7.37
N ASN A 260 -4.47 13.55 6.28
CA ASN A 260 -4.44 14.17 4.95
C ASN A 260 -4.52 13.13 3.83
N LEU A 261 -5.33 12.09 4.03
CA LEU A 261 -5.55 11.06 3.02
C LEU A 261 -6.18 11.69 1.77
N HIS A 262 -5.47 11.65 0.64
CA HIS A 262 -5.83 12.32 -0.62
C HIS A 262 -5.46 11.44 -1.83
N PRO A 263 -6.16 11.50 -2.97
CA PRO A 263 -5.81 10.72 -4.17
C PRO A 263 -4.35 10.86 -4.65
N ARG A 264 -3.73 12.03 -4.47
CA ARG A 264 -2.30 12.25 -4.79
C ARG A 264 -1.33 11.41 -3.95
N ASN A 265 -1.76 10.98 -2.78
CA ASN A 265 -0.96 10.24 -1.82
C ASN A 265 -1.20 8.73 -1.96
N LEU A 266 -2.07 8.32 -2.87
CA LEU A 266 -2.41 6.94 -3.14
C LEU A 266 -1.75 6.53 -4.45
N LEU A 267 -0.72 5.70 -4.38
CA LEU A 267 0.17 5.38 -5.49
C LEU A 267 0.00 3.93 -5.92
N LEU A 268 0.08 3.66 -7.22
CA LEU A 268 -0.04 2.29 -7.74
C LEU A 268 1.31 1.62 -7.92
N ASP A 269 1.42 0.40 -7.41
CA ASP A 269 2.51 -0.49 -7.75
C ASP A 269 2.32 -1.16 -9.12
N GLU A 270 3.31 -1.96 -9.53
CA GLU A 270 3.25 -2.71 -10.81
C GLU A 270 2.08 -3.69 -10.88
N SER A 271 1.58 -4.13 -9.72
CA SER A 271 0.49 -5.09 -9.60
C SER A 271 -0.91 -4.45 -9.61
N ASP A 272 -1.02 -3.13 -9.77
CA ASP A 272 -2.25 -2.35 -9.61
C ASP A 272 -2.85 -2.44 -8.20
N HIS A 273 -2.00 -2.51 -7.18
CA HIS A 273 -2.38 -2.28 -5.79
C HIS A 273 -2.03 -0.88 -5.35
N LEU A 274 -2.93 -0.27 -4.58
CA LEU A 274 -2.66 1.05 -3.99
C LEU A 274 -1.78 0.93 -2.74
N LYS A 275 -0.79 1.82 -2.68
CA LYS A 275 0.07 2.09 -1.54
C LYS A 275 -0.14 3.51 -1.05
N ILE A 276 -0.29 3.66 0.26
CA ILE A 276 -0.48 4.95 0.93
C ILE A 276 0.89 5.58 1.18
N GLY A 277 1.14 6.73 0.56
CA GLY A 277 2.30 7.59 0.79
C GLY A 277 2.02 8.68 1.82
N GLU A 278 3.06 9.43 2.19
CA GLU A 278 2.97 10.65 3.03
C GLU A 278 2.33 10.48 4.42
N TYR A 279 2.14 9.23 4.88
CA TYR A 279 1.69 8.91 6.24
C TYR A 279 2.65 9.42 7.34
N TRP A 280 3.90 9.72 6.97
CA TRP A 280 4.95 10.19 7.88
C TRP A 280 4.76 11.65 8.32
N ILE A 281 3.95 12.47 7.63
CA ILE A 281 3.86 13.91 7.89
C ILE A 281 3.37 14.21 9.30
N HIS A 282 2.21 13.68 9.65
CA HIS A 282 1.61 13.92 10.95
C HIS A 282 2.49 13.33 12.07
N MET A 283 3.13 12.18 11.82
CA MET A 283 4.06 11.56 12.76
C MET A 283 5.23 12.48 13.14
N LEU A 284 5.80 13.20 12.16
CA LEU A 284 6.93 14.10 12.41
C LEU A 284 6.50 15.43 13.02
N TYR A 285 5.31 15.93 12.69
CA TYR A 285 4.77 17.17 13.27
C TYR A 285 4.35 17.01 14.73
N GLU A 286 3.59 15.97 15.09
CA GLU A 286 3.13 15.81 16.49
C GLU A 286 4.27 15.56 17.48
N ARG A 287 5.35 14.89 17.05
CA ARG A 287 6.51 14.63 17.92
C ARG A 287 7.33 15.88 18.27
N ILE A 288 7.12 17.00 17.58
CA ILE A 288 7.68 18.31 17.93
C ILE A 288 6.87 18.97 19.06
N HIS A 289 5.61 18.55 19.25
CA HIS A 289 4.69 19.05 20.28
C HIS A 289 4.36 18.02 21.38
N PRO A 290 5.32 17.35 22.04
CA PRO A 290 4.98 16.39 23.09
C PRO A 290 4.43 17.05 24.37
N ASN A 291 4.50 18.38 24.50
CA ASN A 291 4.26 19.12 25.75
C ASN A 291 3.28 20.31 25.61
N GLN A 292 2.02 20.03 25.33
CA GLN A 292 0.99 20.59 26.22
C GLN A 292 0.59 19.45 27.17
N GLU A 293 1.17 19.45 28.37
CA GLU A 293 0.95 18.44 29.40
C GLU A 293 -0.54 18.34 29.78
N SER A 294 -1.26 17.45 29.11
CA SER A 294 -2.52 16.89 29.62
C SER A 294 -2.65 15.47 29.11
N GLN A 295 -2.56 14.54 30.07
CA GLN A 295 -2.96 13.13 30.10
C GLN A 295 -3.04 12.38 28.76
N LEU A 296 -2.41 11.20 28.71
CA LEU A 296 -2.55 10.19 27.65
C LEU A 296 -3.99 10.03 27.10
N CYS A 297 -5.01 10.28 27.95
CA CYS A 297 -6.43 10.34 27.60
C CYS A 297 -6.80 11.42 26.56
N ASP A 298 -6.21 12.61 26.59
CA ASP A 298 -6.49 13.69 25.63
C ASP A 298 -5.85 13.40 24.28
N ILE A 299 -4.66 12.80 24.27
CA ILE A 299 -4.02 12.28 23.05
C ILE A 299 -4.86 11.16 22.45
N LEU A 300 -5.36 10.23 23.27
CA LEU A 300 -6.23 9.15 22.81
C LEU A 300 -7.58 9.68 22.28
N ASN A 301 -8.16 10.70 22.91
CA ASN A 301 -9.42 11.32 22.47
C ASN A 301 -9.25 12.14 21.18
N ASN A 302 -8.17 12.92 21.06
CA ASN A 302 -7.85 13.66 19.84
C ASN A 302 -7.52 12.69 18.70
N SER A 303 -6.74 11.65 18.98
CA SER A 303 -6.45 10.58 18.03
C SER A 303 -7.72 9.84 17.57
N LEU A 304 -8.68 9.59 18.46
CA LEU A 304 -9.96 9.00 18.09
C LEU A 304 -10.78 9.93 17.17
N ASN A 305 -10.65 11.25 17.33
CA ASN A 305 -11.27 12.22 16.43
C ASN A 305 -10.54 12.31 15.08
N ASP A 306 -9.22 12.17 15.10
CA ASP A 306 -8.37 12.28 13.92
C ASP A 306 -8.43 11.00 13.05
N THR A 307 -8.52 9.82 13.66
CA THR A 307 -8.83 8.57 12.93
C THR A 307 -10.17 8.64 12.19
N LYS A 308 -11.18 9.35 12.74
CA LYS A 308 -12.45 9.61 12.03
C LYS A 308 -12.28 10.52 10.82
N LYS A 309 -11.33 11.46 10.84
CA LYS A 309 -11.02 12.29 9.66
C LYS A 309 -10.50 11.44 8.51
N ASP A 310 -9.60 10.50 8.80
CA ASP A 310 -9.08 9.56 7.79
C ASP A 310 -10.21 8.72 7.16
N ILE A 311 -11.14 8.20 7.98
CA ILE A 311 -12.28 7.43 7.48
C ILE A 311 -13.21 8.29 6.62
N ARG A 312 -13.41 9.55 6.99
CA ARG A 312 -14.18 10.51 6.19
C ARG A 312 -13.53 10.76 4.83
N SER A 313 -12.21 11.00 4.83
CA SER A 313 -11.43 11.17 3.60
C SER A 313 -11.50 9.92 2.71
N PHE A 314 -11.39 8.73 3.29
CA PHE A 314 -11.59 7.46 2.59
C PHE A 314 -12.97 7.40 1.91
N GLY A 315 -14.05 7.73 2.62
CA GLY A 315 -15.41 7.72 2.06
C GLY A 315 -15.56 8.67 0.86
N ILE A 316 -14.91 9.84 0.91
CA ILE A 316 -14.92 10.81 -0.20
C ILE A 316 -14.14 10.27 -1.40
N ILE A 317 -12.94 9.71 -1.18
CA ILE A 317 -12.12 9.12 -2.24
C ILE A 317 -12.87 7.96 -2.91
N PHE A 318 -13.51 7.10 -2.12
CA PHE A 318 -14.28 5.98 -2.64
C PHE A 318 -15.46 6.44 -3.51
N TYR A 319 -16.15 7.48 -3.09
CA TYR A 319 -17.17 8.13 -3.91
C TYR A 319 -16.61 8.67 -5.23
N GLN A 320 -15.47 9.38 -5.19
CA GLN A 320 -14.85 9.95 -6.40
C GLN A 320 -14.50 8.88 -7.42
N MET A 321 -13.96 7.74 -6.96
CA MET A 321 -13.67 6.58 -7.82
C MET A 321 -14.93 6.08 -8.52
N LEU A 322 -16.04 5.88 -7.79
CA LEU A 322 -17.30 5.37 -8.34
C LEU A 322 -18.01 6.35 -9.27
N ALA A 323 -17.95 7.64 -8.94
CA ALA A 323 -18.63 8.72 -9.66
C ALA A 323 -17.84 9.16 -10.91
N GLY A 324 -16.53 8.88 -10.98
CA GLY A 324 -15.65 9.38 -12.03
C GLY A 324 -15.59 10.91 -12.08
N LYS A 325 -15.78 11.56 -10.93
CA LYS A 325 -15.76 13.03 -10.82
C LYS A 325 -14.48 13.48 -10.15
N HIS A 326 -13.64 14.17 -10.91
CA HIS A 326 -12.54 14.96 -10.39
C HIS A 326 -13.11 16.28 -9.87
N THR A 327 -13.20 16.47 -8.55
CA THR A 327 -13.45 17.81 -8.01
C THR A 327 -12.16 18.61 -8.22
N SER A 328 -12.23 19.77 -8.88
CA SER A 328 -11.08 20.68 -9.03
C SER A 328 -10.58 21.09 -7.64
N MET A 329 -9.46 20.51 -7.21
CA MET A 329 -8.90 20.60 -5.86
C MET A 329 -8.16 21.92 -5.62
N ASN A 330 -8.88 23.03 -5.45
CA ASN A 330 -8.28 24.22 -4.83
C ASN A 330 -8.44 24.09 -3.32
N SER A 331 -7.32 23.91 -2.60
CA SER A 331 -6.99 24.25 -1.19
C SER A 331 -8.01 24.10 -0.03
N ASP A 332 -9.27 23.75 -0.29
CA ASP A 332 -10.40 23.86 0.63
C ASP A 332 -10.85 22.49 1.19
N TYR A 333 -10.04 21.44 1.05
CA TYR A 333 -10.28 20.18 1.78
C TYR A 333 -10.29 20.39 3.31
N MET A 334 -9.51 21.38 3.79
CA MET A 334 -9.51 21.81 5.18
C MET A 334 -10.81 22.52 5.61
N HIS A 335 -11.66 22.95 4.67
CA HIS A 335 -12.81 23.82 4.95
C HIS A 335 -14.13 23.45 4.25
N LEU A 336 -14.25 22.25 3.68
CA LEU A 336 -15.48 21.81 3.02
C LEU A 336 -16.66 21.76 4.02
N LYS A 337 -17.46 22.83 4.03
CA LYS A 337 -18.74 22.89 4.75
C LYS A 337 -19.64 21.81 4.18
N SER A 338 -20.07 20.92 5.05
CA SER A 338 -20.74 19.66 4.70
C SER A 338 -22.14 19.80 4.09
N VAL A 339 -22.57 21.03 3.77
CA VAL A 339 -23.89 21.37 3.24
C VAL A 339 -23.97 21.10 1.72
N GLU A 340 -22.85 21.02 1.00
CA GLU A 340 -22.87 20.69 -0.44
C GLU A 340 -23.06 19.19 -0.73
N PHE A 341 -22.77 18.33 0.24
CA PHE A 341 -22.77 16.87 0.05
C PHE A 341 -24.20 16.27 -0.01
N GLU A 342 -25.17 16.85 0.69
CA GLU A 342 -26.53 16.30 0.84
C GLU A 342 -27.37 16.23 -0.45
N LYS A 343 -26.97 16.87 -1.57
CA LYS A 343 -27.89 17.11 -2.70
C LYS A 343 -27.56 16.44 -4.04
N LYS A 344 -26.56 15.57 -4.18
CA LYS A 344 -26.21 14.97 -5.50
C LYS A 344 -25.76 13.49 -5.47
N PHE A 345 -26.40 12.64 -4.66
CA PHE A 345 -26.21 11.18 -4.69
C PHE A 345 -27.04 10.54 -5.80
N ASN A 346 -26.42 10.16 -6.92
CA ASN A 346 -27.06 9.32 -7.94
C ASN A 346 -26.04 8.31 -8.49
N ILE A 347 -25.79 7.23 -7.74
CA ILE A 347 -24.90 6.14 -8.15
C ILE A 347 -25.75 4.92 -8.53
N SER A 348 -26.36 4.93 -9.71
CA SER A 348 -27.37 3.94 -10.14
C SER A 348 -26.84 2.52 -10.40
N ARG A 349 -25.53 2.25 -10.25
CA ARG A 349 -24.89 0.96 -10.59
C ARG A 349 -24.10 0.31 -9.44
N CYS A 350 -24.07 0.92 -8.25
CA CYS A 350 -23.30 0.37 -7.12
C CYS A 350 -24.21 -0.44 -6.19
N PRO A 351 -23.73 -1.56 -5.59
CA PRO A 351 -24.52 -2.27 -4.58
C PRO A 351 -24.97 -1.34 -3.46
N GLY A 352 -26.23 -1.46 -3.02
CA GLY A 352 -26.81 -0.58 -1.99
C GLY A 352 -25.98 -0.55 -0.69
N ARG A 353 -25.34 -1.67 -0.34
CA ARG A 353 -24.46 -1.75 0.84
C ARG A 353 -23.22 -0.85 0.73
N ILE A 354 -22.68 -0.64 -0.47
CA ILE A 354 -21.53 0.26 -0.69
C ILE A 354 -21.96 1.72 -0.60
N ILE A 355 -23.15 2.04 -1.10
CA ILE A 355 -23.71 3.40 -0.97
C ILE A 355 -23.89 3.72 0.53
N GLN A 356 -24.49 2.80 1.27
CA GLN A 356 -24.66 2.91 2.72
C GLN A 356 -23.30 3.04 3.44
N LEU A 357 -22.29 2.26 3.06
CA LEU A 357 -20.94 2.35 3.64
C LEU A 357 -20.33 3.75 3.42
N ILE A 358 -20.45 4.32 2.22
CA ILE A 358 -19.94 5.66 1.91
C ILE A 358 -20.69 6.71 2.74
N GLU A 359 -22.00 6.58 2.90
CA GLU A 359 -22.80 7.45 3.78
C GLU A 359 -22.37 7.33 5.24
N GLU A 360 -22.15 6.11 5.75
CA GLU A 360 -21.65 5.84 7.09
C GLU A 360 -20.25 6.46 7.32
N CYS A 361 -19.31 6.30 6.38
CA CYS A 361 -17.97 6.88 6.44
C CYS A 361 -17.97 8.42 6.38
N THR A 362 -18.91 9.01 5.63
CA THR A 362 -18.99 10.47 5.44
C THR A 362 -19.92 11.18 6.42
N SER A 363 -20.62 10.43 7.28
CA SER A 363 -21.51 10.98 8.30
C SER A 363 -20.76 11.92 9.25
N LYS A 364 -21.51 12.86 9.85
CA LYS A 364 -21.02 13.69 10.96
C LYS A 364 -21.27 13.08 12.33
N ASP A 365 -22.03 12.01 12.38
CA ASP A 365 -22.46 11.40 13.62
C ASP A 365 -21.33 10.65 14.30
N VAL A 366 -21.54 10.31 15.57
CA VAL A 366 -20.52 9.66 16.41
C VAL A 366 -20.15 8.26 15.89
N CYS A 367 -21.03 7.61 15.11
CA CYS A 367 -20.96 6.21 14.69
C CYS A 367 -20.27 6.01 13.32
N VAL A 368 -19.07 6.55 13.16
CA VAL A 368 -18.23 6.29 11.97
C VAL A 368 -17.59 4.89 12.11
N PRO A 369 -17.66 4.00 11.10
CA PRO A 369 -17.10 2.66 11.18
C PRO A 369 -15.57 2.69 11.24
N SER A 370 -14.94 1.75 11.95
CA SER A 370 -13.48 1.57 11.87
C SER A 370 -13.07 0.97 10.54
N PHE A 371 -11.80 1.12 10.14
CA PHE A 371 -11.29 0.48 8.92
C PHE A 371 -11.39 -1.06 8.97
N ALA A 372 -11.30 -1.68 10.15
CA ALA A 372 -11.57 -3.12 10.30
C ALA A 372 -13.00 -3.48 9.87
N THR A 373 -14.00 -2.70 10.28
CA THR A 373 -15.39 -2.88 9.84
C THR A 373 -15.56 -2.62 8.35
N VAL A 374 -14.91 -1.58 7.82
CA VAL A 374 -14.90 -1.27 6.39
C VAL A 374 -14.39 -2.44 5.56
N ILE A 375 -13.26 -3.05 5.97
CA ILE A 375 -12.66 -4.22 5.30
C ILE A 375 -13.66 -5.37 5.22
N VAL A 376 -14.30 -5.74 6.34
CA VAL A 376 -15.29 -6.83 6.37
C VAL A 376 -16.44 -6.58 5.40
N ILE A 377 -16.96 -5.34 5.36
CA ILE A 377 -18.06 -4.99 4.45
C ILE A 377 -17.62 -5.05 2.98
N LEU A 378 -16.41 -4.58 2.67
CA LEU A 378 -15.88 -4.63 1.31
C LEU A 378 -15.66 -6.06 0.84
N GLU A 379 -15.06 -6.91 1.67
CA GLU A 379 -14.83 -8.33 1.37
C GLU A 379 -16.14 -9.11 1.18
N GLU A 380 -17.15 -8.83 2.01
CA GLU A 380 -18.50 -9.40 1.85
C GLU A 380 -19.09 -9.03 0.48
N VAL A 381 -19.05 -7.75 0.11
CA VAL A 381 -19.61 -7.28 -1.17
C VAL A 381 -18.82 -7.85 -2.37
N ILE A 382 -17.49 -7.89 -2.29
CA ILE A 382 -16.64 -8.47 -3.33
C ILE A 382 -16.97 -9.96 -3.52
N SER A 383 -17.15 -10.71 -2.43
CA SER A 383 -17.53 -12.13 -2.49
C SER A 383 -18.89 -12.34 -3.15
N LEU A 384 -19.88 -11.49 -2.84
CA LEU A 384 -21.22 -11.55 -3.44
C LEU A 384 -21.19 -11.27 -4.95
N LEU A 385 -20.40 -10.28 -5.39
CA LEU A 385 -20.25 -9.98 -6.81
C LEU A 385 -19.50 -11.09 -7.56
N GLY A 386 -18.50 -11.71 -6.94
CA GLY A 386 -17.78 -12.85 -7.51
C GLY A 386 -18.69 -14.08 -7.72
N LYS A 387 -19.63 -14.33 -6.82
CA LYS A 387 -20.61 -15.43 -6.95
C LYS A 387 -21.67 -15.18 -8.02
N ALA A 388 -22.10 -13.92 -8.19
CA ALA A 388 -23.09 -13.56 -9.21
C ALA A 388 -22.57 -13.67 -10.66
N GLY A 389 -21.24 -13.69 -10.85
CA GLY A 389 -20.59 -13.90 -12.14
C GLY A 389 -20.36 -15.38 -12.52
N CYS A 390 -20.72 -16.32 -11.66
CA CYS A 390 -20.65 -17.75 -11.97
C CYS A 390 -22.00 -18.21 -12.52
N PRO A 391 -22.16 -18.43 -13.84
CA PRO A 391 -23.33 -19.13 -14.33
C PRO A 391 -23.28 -20.54 -13.75
N VAL A 392 -24.25 -20.84 -12.89
CA VAL A 392 -24.58 -22.21 -12.53
C VAL A 392 -25.01 -22.92 -13.80
N CYS A 393 -24.15 -23.78 -14.34
CA CYS A 393 -24.55 -24.98 -15.07
C CYS A 393 -23.42 -26.02 -15.09
#